data_AF-A0A931S388-F1
#
_entry.id   AF-A0A931S388-F1
#
_cell.length_a   1.000
_cell.length_b   1.000
_cell.length_c   1.000
_cell.angle_alpha   90.00
_cell.angle_beta   90.00
_cell.angle_gamma   90.00
#
_symmetry.space_group_name_H-M   'P 1'
#
loop_
_entity.id
_entity.type
_entity.pdbx_description
1 polymer ?
#
loop_
_entity_poly.entity_id
_entity_poly.type
_entity_poly.pdbx_seq_one_letter_code
_entity_poly.pdbx_strand_id
1 'polypeptide(L)'
;MIVEAAVERLEFRDPKRAEALTKSLAALCDGIGRPVSIMHVCGTHEQAIARFGLRSLLPQELTVLMGPGCPVCVTDMPEVDEAVVLARQGVILATFGDMFRVPGSVRSLAEVKAEGADVRVVYSPFEALRIARET
;
A
#
# COMPACT_ATOMS: atom_id res chain seq x y z
N MET A 1 11.67 -17.19 -26.70
CA MET A 1 10.63 -18.08 -27.24
C MET A 1 9.75 -18.75 -26.18
N ILE A 2 10.23 -19.10 -24.96
CA ILE A 2 9.36 -19.73 -23.93
C ILE A 2 8.55 -18.69 -23.13
N VAL A 3 9.07 -17.47 -22.95
CA VAL A 3 8.44 -16.44 -22.11
C VAL A 3 7.24 -15.76 -22.79
N GLU A 4 7.29 -15.54 -24.10
CA GLU A 4 6.22 -14.82 -24.85
C GLU A 4 4.89 -15.57 -24.84
N ALA A 5 4.90 -16.90 -24.99
CA ALA A 5 3.67 -17.70 -25.05
C ALA A 5 2.89 -17.75 -23.71
N ALA A 6 3.55 -17.50 -22.58
CA ALA A 6 2.91 -17.51 -21.26
C ALA A 6 2.17 -16.20 -20.91
N VAL A 7 2.48 -15.10 -21.59
CA VAL A 7 1.98 -13.76 -21.25
C VAL A 7 0.69 -13.41 -22.02
N GLU A 8 0.39 -14.12 -23.10
CA GLU A 8 -0.53 -13.64 -24.16
C GLU A 8 -2.03 -13.65 -23.82
N ARG A 9 -2.44 -14.20 -22.66
CA ARG A 9 -3.75 -13.93 -22.04
C ARG A 9 -3.62 -14.14 -20.54
N LEU A 10 -3.39 -13.11 -19.74
CA LEU A 10 -3.52 -13.24 -18.28
C LEU A 10 -5.01 -13.22 -17.90
N GLU A 11 -5.64 -14.40 -17.89
CA GLU A 11 -6.88 -14.56 -17.13
C GLU A 11 -6.50 -14.59 -15.66
N PHE A 12 -6.93 -13.57 -14.93
CA PHE A 12 -6.65 -13.46 -13.50
C PHE A 12 -7.45 -14.51 -12.73
N ARG A 13 -6.84 -15.07 -11.67
CA ARG A 13 -7.44 -16.05 -10.74
C ARG A 13 -7.68 -17.45 -11.35
N ASP A 14 -6.70 -17.98 -12.09
CA ASP A 14 -6.67 -19.36 -12.58
C ASP A 14 -5.65 -20.22 -11.78
N PRO A 15 -6.10 -21.21 -10.98
CA PRO A 15 -5.21 -22.09 -10.21
C PRO A 15 -4.25 -22.92 -11.08
N LYS A 16 -4.69 -23.38 -12.26
CA LYS A 16 -3.85 -24.22 -13.13
C LYS A 16 -2.68 -23.39 -13.68
N ARG A 17 -2.94 -22.13 -14.00
CA ARG A 17 -1.87 -21.20 -14.42
C ARG A 17 -0.96 -20.82 -13.28
N ALA A 18 -1.49 -20.62 -12.08
CA ALA A 18 -0.65 -20.37 -10.90
C ALA A 18 0.34 -21.52 -10.68
N GLU A 19 -0.12 -22.78 -10.78
CA GLU A 19 0.76 -23.96 -10.69
C GLU A 19 1.81 -23.99 -11.81
N ALA A 20 1.41 -23.72 -13.06
CA ALA A 20 2.33 -23.68 -14.20
C ALA A 20 3.39 -22.56 -14.06
N LEU A 21 2.99 -21.40 -13.54
CA LEU A 21 3.90 -20.28 -13.26
C LEU A 21 4.88 -20.64 -12.15
N THR A 22 4.43 -21.26 -11.04
CA THR A 22 5.34 -21.74 -9.98
C THR A 22 6.39 -22.71 -10.52
N LYS A 23 6.00 -23.67 -11.38
CA LYS A 23 6.96 -24.60 -12.01
C LYS A 23 7.97 -23.87 -12.90
N SER A 24 7.51 -22.86 -13.65
CA SER A 24 8.37 -22.04 -14.48
C SER A 24 9.34 -21.20 -13.65
N LEU A 25 8.89 -20.65 -12.52
CA LEU A 25 9.75 -19.92 -11.58
C LEU A 25 10.83 -20.81 -11.00
N ALA A 26 10.52 -22.06 -10.62
CA ALA A 26 11.52 -23.01 -10.12
C ALA A 26 12.63 -23.26 -11.15
N ALA A 27 12.27 -23.58 -12.39
CA ALA A 27 13.24 -23.81 -13.46
C ALA A 27 14.11 -22.58 -13.76
N LEU A 28 13.55 -21.37 -13.66
CA LEU A 28 14.30 -20.13 -13.82
C LEU A 28 15.26 -19.90 -12.66
N CYS A 29 14.83 -20.14 -11.42
CA CYS A 29 15.68 -20.03 -10.24
C CYS A 29 16.85 -21.02 -10.28
N ASP A 30 16.60 -22.27 -10.67
CA ASP A 30 17.64 -23.29 -10.86
C ASP A 30 18.67 -22.85 -11.92
N GLY A 31 18.21 -22.32 -13.04
CA GLY A 31 19.08 -21.81 -14.11
C GLY A 31 19.92 -20.59 -13.70
N ILE A 32 19.44 -19.79 -12.76
CA ILE A 32 20.19 -18.66 -12.18
C ILE A 32 21.28 -19.15 -11.22
N GLY A 33 21.07 -20.29 -10.54
CA GLY A 33 22.07 -20.93 -9.69
C GLY A 33 22.46 -20.13 -8.43
N ARG A 34 21.65 -19.14 -8.03
CA ARG A 34 21.83 -18.36 -6.80
C ARG A 34 20.49 -17.85 -6.26
N PRO A 35 20.38 -17.53 -4.96
CA PRO A 35 19.18 -16.90 -4.41
C PRO A 35 18.80 -15.61 -5.15
N VAL A 36 17.51 -15.44 -5.39
CA VAL A 36 16.89 -14.30 -6.08
C VAL A 36 15.97 -13.56 -5.12
N SER A 37 16.15 -12.25 -5.02
CA SER A 37 15.26 -11.37 -4.26
C SER A 37 14.56 -10.40 -5.19
N ILE A 38 13.23 -10.36 -5.12
CA ILE A 38 12.38 -9.42 -5.84
C ILE A 38 11.65 -8.56 -4.82
N MET A 39 11.68 -7.23 -4.99
CA MET A 39 10.97 -6.30 -4.11
C MET A 39 9.75 -5.73 -4.83
N HIS A 40 8.59 -5.71 -4.18
CA HIS A 40 7.45 -4.89 -4.60
C HIS A 40 7.30 -3.68 -3.68
N VAL A 41 6.79 -2.58 -4.22
CA VAL A 41 6.55 -1.32 -3.50
C VAL A 41 5.08 -0.91 -3.55
N CYS A 42 4.19 -1.90 -3.49
CA CYS A 42 2.74 -1.69 -3.49
C CYS A 42 2.11 -2.48 -2.35
N GLY A 43 1.40 -1.80 -1.46
CA GLY A 43 0.65 -2.44 -0.38
C GLY A 43 -0.44 -3.40 -0.89
N THR A 44 -1.07 -3.12 -2.03
CA THR A 44 -2.07 -4.01 -2.63
C THR A 44 -1.45 -5.33 -3.12
N HIS A 45 -0.21 -5.30 -3.61
CA HIS A 45 0.52 -6.54 -3.90
C HIS A 45 0.80 -7.35 -2.63
N GLU A 46 1.22 -6.68 -1.55
CA GLU A 46 1.42 -7.37 -0.27
C GLU A 46 0.14 -8.05 0.22
N GLN A 47 -0.98 -7.31 0.18
CA GLN A 47 -2.28 -7.84 0.58
C GLN A 47 -2.67 -9.05 -0.27
N ALA A 48 -2.41 -9.03 -1.59
CA ALA A 48 -2.67 -10.18 -2.45
C ALA A 48 -1.76 -11.37 -2.10
N ILE A 49 -0.46 -11.14 -1.90
CA ILE A 49 0.51 -12.17 -1.52
C ILE A 49 0.10 -12.84 -0.20
N ALA A 50 -0.26 -12.05 0.82
CA ALA A 50 -0.69 -12.55 2.12
C ALA A 50 -2.03 -13.28 2.02
N ARG A 51 -3.03 -12.67 1.37
CA ARG A 51 -4.39 -13.22 1.23
C ARG A 51 -4.41 -14.57 0.53
N PHE A 52 -3.58 -14.76 -0.50
CA PHE A 52 -3.52 -16.00 -1.28
C PHE A 52 -2.36 -16.92 -0.86
N GLY A 53 -1.62 -16.57 0.20
CA GLY A 53 -0.50 -17.38 0.69
C GLY A 53 0.62 -17.58 -0.33
N LEU A 54 0.83 -16.65 -1.27
CA LEU A 54 1.68 -16.87 -2.44
C LEU A 54 3.13 -17.20 -2.07
N ARG A 55 3.66 -16.68 -0.97
CA ARG A 55 5.02 -16.99 -0.49
C ARG A 55 5.24 -18.49 -0.24
N SER A 56 4.20 -19.22 0.16
CA SER A 56 4.29 -20.68 0.35
C SER A 56 4.35 -21.46 -0.97
N LEU A 57 4.00 -20.83 -2.09
CA LEU A 57 3.99 -21.41 -3.42
C LEU A 57 5.23 -21.05 -4.24
N LEU A 58 6.11 -20.20 -3.71
CA LEU A 58 7.34 -19.80 -4.40
C LEU A 58 8.46 -20.81 -4.15
N PRO A 59 9.41 -20.97 -5.10
CA PRO A 59 10.64 -21.72 -4.87
C PRO A 59 11.43 -21.17 -3.67
N GLN A 60 12.18 -22.02 -2.95
CA GLN A 60 12.94 -21.60 -1.76
C GLN A 60 14.02 -20.57 -2.09
N GLU A 61 14.53 -20.59 -3.31
CA GLU A 61 15.55 -19.71 -3.84
C GLU A 61 14.99 -18.31 -4.17
N LEU A 62 13.66 -18.15 -4.25
CA LEU A 62 12.99 -16.91 -4.59
C LEU A 62 12.36 -16.25 -3.35
N THR A 63 12.92 -15.11 -2.95
CA THR A 63 12.35 -14.27 -1.90
C THR A 63 11.62 -13.07 -2.50
N VAL A 64 10.36 -12.86 -2.07
CA VAL A 64 9.58 -11.66 -2.41
C VAL A 64 9.48 -10.74 -1.19
N LEU A 65 10.20 -9.62 -1.28
CA LEU A 65 10.33 -8.60 -0.25
C LEU A 65 9.27 -7.50 -0.40
N MET A 66 8.75 -7.04 0.73
CA MET A 66 7.93 -5.84 0.81
C MET A 66 8.83 -4.62 1.00
N GLY A 67 8.79 -3.70 0.04
CA GLY A 67 9.37 -2.36 0.16
C GLY A 67 8.38 -1.33 0.73
N PRO A 68 8.76 -0.05 0.77
CA PRO A 68 7.96 1.05 1.33
C PRO A 68 6.79 1.44 0.40
N GLY A 69 5.79 0.57 0.29
CA GLY A 69 4.66 0.71 -0.65
C GLY A 69 3.36 1.28 -0.07
N CYS A 70 3.43 1.85 1.13
CA CYS A 70 2.30 2.42 1.85
C CYS A 70 2.52 3.93 1.98
N PRO A 71 1.79 4.79 1.23
CA PRO A 71 2.03 6.24 1.23
C PRO A 71 1.85 6.86 2.63
N VAL A 72 0.87 6.38 3.39
CA VAL A 72 0.61 6.81 4.78
C VAL A 72 1.76 6.44 5.71
N CYS A 73 2.32 5.25 5.55
CA CYS A 73 3.36 4.73 6.43
C CYS A 73 4.72 5.42 6.21
N VAL A 74 4.89 6.09 5.07
CA VAL A 74 6.10 6.85 4.72
C VAL A 74 5.88 8.35 4.82
N THR A 75 4.70 8.82 5.22
CA THR A 75 4.44 10.22 5.52
C THR A 75 5.31 10.66 6.68
N ASP A 76 6.04 11.75 6.49
CA ASP A 76 6.97 12.28 7.48
C ASP A 76 6.21 12.84 8.69
N MET A 77 6.69 12.52 9.90
CA MET A 77 6.07 12.97 11.15
C MET A 77 5.86 14.51 11.23
N PRO A 78 6.81 15.36 10.79
CA PRO A 78 6.59 16.80 10.72
C PRO A 78 5.38 17.23 9.88
N GLU A 79 5.04 16.53 8.79
CA GLU A 79 3.86 16.87 7.98
C GLU A 79 2.56 16.65 8.77
N VAL A 80 2.54 15.61 9.62
CA VAL A 80 1.41 15.34 10.54
C VAL A 80 1.29 16.44 11.58
N ASP A 81 2.42 16.88 12.13
CA ASP A 81 2.46 17.96 13.13
C ASP A 81 2.00 19.29 12.54
N GLU A 82 2.41 19.63 11.33
CA GLU A 82 1.93 20.81 10.60
C GLU A 82 0.40 20.78 10.41
N ALA A 83 -0.14 19.63 10.00
CA ALA A 83 -1.58 19.44 9.86
C ALA A 83 -2.33 19.58 11.20
N VAL A 84 -1.75 19.09 12.30
CA VAL A 84 -2.25 19.27 13.66
C VAL A 84 -2.28 20.74 14.07
N VAL A 85 -1.23 21.52 13.77
CA VAL A 85 -1.19 22.96 14.05
C VAL A 85 -2.28 23.69 13.26
N LEU A 86 -2.43 23.41 11.97
CA LEU A 86 -3.46 24.02 11.12
C LEU A 86 -4.87 23.73 11.65
N ALA A 87 -5.16 22.49 12.02
CA ALA A 87 -6.45 22.10 12.58
C ALA A 87 -6.77 22.89 13.86
N ARG A 88 -5.78 23.08 14.74
CA ARG A 88 -5.93 23.88 15.97
C ARG A 88 -6.09 25.39 15.73
N GLN A 89 -5.62 25.89 14.59
CA GLN A 89 -5.82 27.28 14.17
C GLN A 89 -7.19 27.53 13.54
N GLY A 90 -8.08 26.53 13.54
CA GLY A 90 -9.46 26.65 13.03
C GLY A 90 -9.59 26.39 11.53
N VAL A 91 -8.56 25.84 10.88
CA VAL A 91 -8.64 25.40 9.48
C VAL A 91 -9.46 24.11 9.40
N ILE A 92 -10.36 24.01 8.43
CA ILE A 92 -11.04 22.75 8.11
C ILE A 92 -10.02 21.82 7.45
N LEU A 93 -9.62 20.77 8.16
CA LEU A 93 -8.65 19.80 7.67
C LEU A 93 -9.35 18.57 7.08
N ALA A 94 -9.12 18.29 5.81
CA ALA A 94 -9.57 17.06 5.16
C ALA A 94 -8.46 16.01 5.16
N THR A 95 -8.76 14.77 5.54
CA THR A 95 -7.78 13.67 5.60
C THR A 95 -8.39 12.33 5.19
N PHE A 96 -7.60 11.41 4.67
CA PHE A 96 -8.05 10.04 4.45
C PHE A 96 -8.16 9.28 5.78
N GLY A 97 -9.01 8.25 5.82
CA GLY A 97 -9.33 7.55 7.06
C GLY A 97 -8.16 6.77 7.68
N ASP A 98 -7.24 6.30 6.84
CA ASP A 98 -5.99 5.65 7.26
C ASP A 98 -5.00 6.63 7.89
N MET A 99 -4.94 7.86 7.37
CA MET A 99 -4.11 8.94 7.90
C MET A 99 -4.65 9.54 9.22
N PHE A 100 -5.96 9.46 9.46
CA PHE A 100 -6.65 10.10 10.59
C PHE A 100 -6.07 9.77 11.98
N ARG A 101 -5.52 8.57 12.15
CA ARG A 101 -4.96 8.08 13.43
C ARG A 101 -3.43 7.99 13.43
N VAL A 102 -2.76 8.43 12.38
CA VAL A 102 -1.30 8.42 12.35
C VAL A 102 -0.79 9.38 13.44
N PRO A 103 0.15 8.93 14.30
CA PRO A 103 0.69 9.78 15.35
C PRO A 103 1.63 10.83 14.76
N GLY A 104 1.43 12.08 15.15
CA GLY A 104 2.48 13.11 15.10
C GLY A 104 3.43 12.99 16.30
N SER A 105 4.26 13.99 16.51
CA SER A 105 5.18 14.03 17.67
C SER A 105 4.45 14.21 19.00
N VAL A 106 3.34 14.96 19.00
CA VAL A 106 2.56 15.26 20.22
C VAL A 106 1.12 14.75 20.13
N ARG A 107 0.48 14.89 18.97
CA ARG A 107 -0.94 14.53 18.75
C ARG A 107 -1.14 13.95 17.36
N SER A 108 -2.21 13.19 17.22
CA SER A 108 -2.81 12.79 15.95
C SER A 108 -3.98 13.71 15.55
N LEU A 109 -4.39 13.64 14.29
CA LEU A 109 -5.59 14.32 13.80
C LEU A 109 -6.87 13.86 14.53
N ALA A 110 -6.92 12.59 14.93
CA ALA A 110 -8.02 12.05 15.73
C ALA A 110 -8.12 12.69 17.11
N GLU A 111 -6.99 12.94 17.77
CA GLU A 111 -6.98 13.58 19.09
C GLU A 111 -7.39 15.05 19.01
N VAL A 112 -6.87 15.82 18.05
CA VAL A 112 -7.27 17.23 17.94
C VAL A 112 -8.72 17.40 17.49
N LYS A 113 -9.27 16.46 16.71
CA LYS A 113 -10.72 16.41 16.45
C LYS A 113 -11.51 16.24 17.74
N ALA A 114 -11.08 15.35 18.63
CA ALA A 114 -11.73 15.15 19.94
C ALA A 114 -11.61 16.39 20.85
N GLU A 115 -10.57 17.22 20.65
CA GLU A 115 -10.38 18.52 21.31
C GLU A 115 -11.23 19.65 20.67
N GLY A 116 -11.97 19.38 19.60
CA GLY A 116 -12.90 20.32 18.97
C GLY A 116 -12.47 20.91 17.63
N ALA A 117 -11.32 20.51 17.08
CA ALA A 117 -10.90 20.94 15.74
C ALA A 117 -11.79 20.34 14.63
N ASP A 118 -11.99 21.09 13.53
CA ASP A 118 -12.78 20.62 12.37
C ASP A 118 -11.92 19.76 11.44
N VAL A 119 -11.79 18.48 11.79
CA VAL A 119 -11.13 17.46 10.96
C VAL A 119 -12.18 16.56 10.31
N ARG A 120 -12.18 16.50 8.97
CA ARG A 120 -13.15 15.73 8.18
C ARG A 120 -12.44 14.59 7.44
N VAL A 121 -12.94 13.37 7.65
CA VAL A 121 -12.46 12.21 6.90
C VAL A 121 -13.13 12.20 5.53
N VAL A 122 -12.34 12.10 4.46
CA VAL A 122 -12.81 12.09 3.08
C VAL A 122 -12.37 10.81 2.34
N TYR A 123 -13.12 10.43 1.31
CA TYR A 123 -12.77 9.28 0.46
C TYR A 123 -12.15 9.69 -0.88
N SER A 124 -12.18 10.97 -1.21
CA SER A 124 -11.50 11.52 -2.38
C SER A 124 -11.11 12.98 -2.18
N PRO A 125 -10.10 13.48 -2.91
CA PRO A 125 -9.77 14.91 -2.91
C PRO A 125 -10.93 15.80 -3.37
N PHE A 126 -11.87 15.27 -4.16
CA PHE A 126 -13.05 16.02 -4.62
C PHE A 126 -14.02 16.36 -3.49
N GLU A 127 -14.08 15.54 -2.43
CA GLU A 127 -14.87 15.88 -1.25
C GLU A 127 -14.30 17.08 -0.49
N ALA A 128 -12.97 17.21 -0.44
CA ALA A 128 -12.32 18.39 0.12
C ALA A 128 -12.68 19.67 -0.69
N LEU A 129 -12.69 19.56 -2.03
CA LEU A 129 -13.14 20.66 -2.90
C LEU A 129 -14.62 21.01 -2.64
N ARG A 130 -15.47 20.01 -2.45
CA ARG A 130 -16.89 20.23 -2.14
C ARG A 130 -17.06 20.94 -0.80
N ILE A 131 -16.38 20.46 0.24
CA ILE A 131 -16.36 21.09 1.58
C ILE A 131 -15.95 22.56 1.48
N ALA A 132 -14.91 22.87 0.71
CA ALA A 132 -14.42 24.23 0.52
C ALA A 132 -15.39 25.16 -0.23
N ARG A 133 -16.34 24.63 -1.02
CA ARG A 133 -17.38 25.42 -1.69
C ARG A 133 -18.61 25.67 -0.82
N GLU A 134 -18.81 24.85 0.20
CA GLU A 134 -19.96 24.89 1.10
C GLU A 134 -19.68 25.67 2.40
N THR A 135 -18.45 26.14 2.59
CA THR A 135 -18.00 26.93 3.75
C THR A 135 -17.58 28.31 3.29
#